data_AF-A0A971EQ47-F1
#
_entry.id   AF-A0A971EQ47-F1
#
_cell.length_a   1.000
_cell.length_b   1.000
_cell.length_c   1.000
_cell.angle_alpha   90.00
_cell.angle_beta   90.00
_cell.angle_gamma   90.00
#
_symmetry.space_group_name_H-M   'P 1'
#
loop_
_entity.id
_entity.type
_entity.pdbx_description
1 polymer ?
#
loop_
_entity_poly.entity_id
_entity_poly.type
_entity_poly.pdbx_seq_one_letter_code
_entity_poly.pdbx_strand_id
1 'polypeptide(L)'
;MILSYEGDIRLSEYSDFKCIVTVKKGIGDLTLRLDETLKIHELTLEGRKIKYIRSGDFIVIPENEIPNMNSFSVGLLYGGRVQYRSDVDSINIYTSWFSSALPPNFAFIPIVDGDLSEKDYNFSVKCANALISNLTVEAGDVYTVSGRSNTFCLFCGFLTQFEKEGIIFYRAKYNKATDYWVEYQSALTRYSFDPYTCEFENLSTKPRKVFMIYYLYGIFGYPVVFDDYIMLNYGYPS
;
A
#
# COMPACT_ATOMS: atom_id res chain seq x y z
N MET A 1 6.62 5.01 16.36
CA MET A 1 6.28 5.57 15.04
C MET A 1 7.35 5.20 14.04
N ILE A 2 6.98 4.99 12.79
CA ILE A 2 7.88 4.70 11.69
C ILE A 2 8.31 6.01 11.04
N LEU A 3 9.60 6.11 10.72
CA LEU A 3 10.22 7.26 10.08
C LEU A 3 10.42 7.03 8.58
N SER A 4 10.85 5.82 8.22
CA SER A 4 11.12 5.48 6.82
C SER A 4 11.03 3.98 6.53
N TYR A 5 10.89 3.68 5.25
CA TYR A 5 10.93 2.34 4.67
C TYR A 5 11.90 2.30 3.50
N GLU A 6 12.67 1.23 3.42
CA GLU A 6 13.45 0.92 2.23
C GLU A 6 13.53 -0.58 1.97
N GLY A 7 13.86 -0.95 0.72
CA GLY A 7 14.23 -2.32 0.38
C GLY A 7 13.78 -2.76 -0.99
N ASP A 8 13.48 -4.05 -1.12
CA ASP A 8 13.24 -4.73 -2.39
C ASP A 8 11.90 -5.47 -2.35
N ILE A 9 11.12 -5.34 -3.42
CA ILE A 9 9.84 -6.00 -3.59
C ILE A 9 9.83 -6.74 -4.92
N ARG A 10 9.59 -8.04 -4.90
CA ARG A 10 9.37 -8.84 -6.10
C ARG A 10 7.92 -9.30 -6.15
N LEU A 11 7.16 -8.69 -7.05
CA LEU A 11 5.77 -9.04 -7.27
C LEU A 11 5.68 -10.27 -8.17
N SER A 12 5.12 -11.36 -7.64
CA SER A 12 4.86 -12.60 -8.38
C SER A 12 3.72 -13.40 -7.71
N GLU A 13 3.40 -14.61 -8.17
CA GLU A 13 2.42 -15.47 -7.48
C GLU A 13 2.86 -15.79 -6.05
N TYR A 14 4.16 -15.98 -5.85
CA TYR A 14 4.79 -15.96 -4.54
C TYR A 14 5.68 -14.71 -4.47
N SER A 15 5.21 -13.68 -3.77
CA SER A 15 5.93 -12.42 -3.69
C SER A 15 6.99 -12.47 -2.59
N ASP A 16 8.15 -11.89 -2.86
CA ASP A 16 9.27 -11.80 -1.93
C ASP A 16 9.51 -10.33 -1.57
N PHE A 17 9.76 -10.09 -0.30
CA PHE A 17 9.93 -8.76 0.25
C PHE A 17 11.16 -8.73 1.16
N LYS A 18 12.00 -7.71 0.94
CA LYS A 18 13.01 -7.27 1.88
C LYS A 18 12.63 -5.85 2.27
N CYS A 19 12.39 -5.63 3.55
CA CYS A 19 11.98 -4.33 4.06
C CYS A 19 12.82 -3.98 5.28
N ILE A 20 13.42 -2.80 5.26
CA ILE A 20 14.07 -2.18 6.40
C ILE A 20 13.19 -1.02 6.82
N VAL A 21 12.75 -1.06 8.08
CA VAL A 21 11.86 -0.07 8.69
C VAL A 21 12.66 0.71 9.72
N THR A 22 12.78 2.02 9.56
CA THR A 22 13.37 2.87 10.61
C THR A 22 12.28 3.28 11.57
N VAL A 23 12.42 2.92 12.84
CA VAL A 23 11.44 3.15 13.89
C VAL A 23 12.02 4.12 14.92
N LYS A 24 11.26 5.16 15.27
CA LYS A 24 11.55 5.99 16.45
C LYS A 24 11.12 5.25 17.71
N LYS A 25 12.02 5.15 18.68
CA LYS A 25 11.78 4.46 19.95
C LYS A 25 10.56 5.04 20.68
N GLY A 26 9.67 4.14 21.06
CA GLY A 26 8.51 4.41 21.93
C GLY A 26 8.74 3.87 23.35
N ILE A 27 7.65 3.75 24.10
CA ILE A 27 7.62 3.12 25.43
C ILE A 27 7.10 1.68 25.26
N GLY A 28 7.74 0.71 25.90
CA GLY A 28 7.28 -0.70 25.87
C GLY A 28 7.62 -1.44 24.58
N ASP A 29 6.86 -2.50 24.32
CA ASP A 29 7.05 -3.39 23.17
C ASP A 29 6.78 -2.67 21.84
N LEU A 30 7.48 -3.09 20.80
CA LEU A 30 7.19 -2.67 19.43
C LEU A 30 6.23 -3.69 18.80
N THR A 31 5.02 -3.24 18.46
CA THR A 31 4.04 -4.03 17.71
C THR A 31 3.97 -3.54 16.28
N LEU A 32 4.23 -4.44 15.33
CA LEU A 32 4.07 -4.22 13.89
C LEU A 32 2.94 -5.11 13.37
N ARG A 33 2.12 -4.59 12.46
CA ARG A 33 1.15 -5.36 11.69
C ARG A 33 1.73 -5.71 10.32
N LEU A 34 1.70 -6.98 9.96
CA LEU A 34 2.09 -7.55 8.68
C LEU A 34 1.16 -8.74 8.41
N ASP A 35 0.45 -8.69 7.29
CA ASP A 35 -0.57 -9.70 6.94
C ASP A 35 -0.09 -11.14 7.14
N GLU A 36 -0.92 -11.97 7.78
CA GLU A 36 -0.57 -13.33 8.21
C GLU A 36 -0.15 -14.26 7.06
N THR A 37 -0.59 -13.98 5.83
CA THR A 37 -0.20 -14.78 4.65
C THR A 37 1.28 -14.62 4.30
N LEU A 38 1.91 -13.53 4.74
CA LEU A 38 3.31 -13.21 4.49
C LEU A 38 4.19 -13.85 5.58
N LYS A 39 4.88 -14.92 5.22
CA LYS A 39 5.75 -15.67 6.14
C LYS A 39 7.06 -14.93 6.34
N ILE A 40 7.41 -14.66 7.59
CA ILE A 40 8.70 -14.05 7.96
C ILE A 40 9.76 -15.14 7.94
N HIS A 41 10.76 -14.96 7.07
CA HIS A 41 11.93 -15.82 6.97
C HIS A 41 13.04 -15.33 7.90
N GLU A 42 13.17 -14.01 8.03
CA GLU A 42 14.16 -13.39 8.91
C GLU A 42 13.62 -12.07 9.47
N LEU A 43 13.86 -11.85 10.76
CA LEU A 43 13.64 -10.58 11.42
C LEU A 43 14.90 -10.20 12.19
N THR A 44 15.40 -9.00 11.91
CA THR A 44 16.58 -8.43 12.54
C THR A 44 16.26 -7.07 13.13
N LEU A 45 16.97 -6.74 14.20
CA LEU A 45 17.00 -5.42 14.78
C LEU A 45 18.45 -4.97 14.75
N GLU A 46 18.73 -3.85 14.08
CA GLU A 46 20.11 -3.35 13.87
C GLU A 46 21.04 -4.45 13.29
N GLY A 47 20.53 -5.25 12.36
CA GLY A 47 21.25 -6.38 11.75
C GLY A 47 21.43 -7.61 12.64
N ARG A 48 21.04 -7.57 13.92
CA ARG A 48 21.06 -8.73 14.83
C ARG A 48 19.73 -9.48 14.77
N LYS A 49 19.76 -10.80 14.63
CA LYS A 49 18.55 -11.64 14.77
C LYS A 49 18.02 -11.56 16.20
N ILE A 50 16.71 -11.36 16.34
CA ILE A 50 16.05 -11.23 17.64
C ILE A 50 14.91 -12.24 17.80
N LYS A 51 14.44 -12.39 19.04
CA LYS A 51 13.19 -13.09 19.32
C LYS A 51 12.02 -12.14 19.11
N TYR A 52 10.92 -12.69 18.58
CA TYR A 52 9.65 -12.01 18.42
C TYR A 52 8.51 -13.00 18.60
N ILE A 53 7.32 -12.49 18.89
CA ILE A 53 6.08 -13.27 18.94
C ILE A 53 5.25 -12.88 17.73
N ARG A 54 4.65 -13.86 17.05
CA ARG A 54 3.67 -13.60 15.99
C ARG A 54 2.33 -14.21 16.34
N SER A 55 1.26 -13.42 16.23
CA SER A 55 -0.13 -13.86 16.41
C SER A 55 -1.01 -13.21 15.32
N GLY A 56 -1.41 -14.01 14.33
CA GLY A 56 -2.06 -13.50 13.12
C GLY A 56 -1.19 -12.46 12.42
N ASP A 57 -1.78 -11.28 12.17
CA ASP A 57 -1.09 -10.16 11.52
C ASP A 57 -0.09 -9.44 12.43
N PHE A 58 -0.08 -9.72 13.74
CA PHE A 58 0.71 -8.93 14.68
C PHE A 58 2.05 -9.59 14.99
N ILE A 59 3.12 -8.79 14.88
CA ILE A 59 4.49 -9.11 15.28
C ILE A 59 4.82 -8.26 16.50
N VAL A 60 5.16 -8.89 17.61
CA VAL A 60 5.56 -8.22 18.85
C VAL A 60 7.04 -8.45 19.10
N ILE A 61 7.80 -7.35 19.14
CA ILE A 61 9.21 -7.31 19.55
C ILE A 61 9.23 -6.80 21.00
N PRO A 62 9.62 -7.65 21.96
CA PRO A 62 9.67 -7.29 23.37
C PRO A 62 10.61 -6.11 23.66
N GLU A 63 10.26 -5.24 24.61
CA GLU A 63 11.04 -4.05 24.98
C GLU A 63 12.50 -4.36 25.32
N ASN A 64 12.78 -5.53 25.92
CA ASN A 64 14.14 -5.93 26.28
C ASN A 64 15.04 -6.28 25.08
N GLU A 65 14.49 -6.48 23.88
CA GLU A 65 15.24 -6.63 22.64
C GLU A 65 15.48 -5.27 21.95
N ILE A 66 14.73 -4.23 22.33
CA ILE A 66 14.79 -2.89 21.73
C ILE A 66 16.03 -2.14 22.25
N PRO A 67 16.85 -1.56 21.35
CA PRO A 67 18.09 -0.93 21.72
C PRO A 67 17.83 0.40 22.43
N ASN A 68 18.79 0.82 23.26
CA ASN A 68 18.69 2.09 23.96
C ASN A 68 19.15 3.28 23.09
N MET A 69 18.44 3.53 22.00
CA MET A 69 18.69 4.61 21.05
C MET A 69 17.37 5.26 20.60
N ASN A 70 17.45 6.52 20.12
CA ASN A 70 16.28 7.31 19.74
C ASN A 70 15.53 6.73 18.53
N SER A 71 16.25 6.07 17.63
CA SER A 71 15.70 5.37 16.48
C SER A 71 16.56 4.15 16.18
N PHE A 72 15.94 3.12 15.61
CA PHE A 72 16.58 1.87 15.21
C PHE A 72 15.89 1.28 13.99
N SER A 73 16.55 0.33 13.35
CA SER A 73 16.17 -0.31 12.10
C SER A 73 15.68 -1.72 12.40
N VAL A 74 14.50 -2.05 11.88
CA VAL A 74 13.96 -3.41 11.87
C VAL A 74 14.03 -3.93 10.44
N GLY A 75 14.86 -4.93 10.20
CA GLY A 75 15.00 -5.58 8.90
C GLY A 75 14.16 -6.85 8.85
N LEU A 76 13.29 -6.98 7.85
CA LEU A 76 12.47 -8.15 7.61
C LEU A 76 12.72 -8.72 6.22
N LEU A 77 12.90 -10.04 6.16
CA LEU A 77 12.79 -10.83 4.94
C LEU A 77 11.55 -11.70 5.06
N TYR A 78 10.62 -11.57 4.14
CA TYR A 78 9.34 -12.27 4.17
C TYR A 78 8.80 -12.49 2.77
N GLY A 79 7.89 -13.45 2.64
CA GLY A 79 7.26 -13.76 1.37
C GLY A 79 6.02 -14.61 1.54
N GLY A 80 5.18 -14.61 0.51
CA GLY A 80 3.91 -15.32 0.58
C GLY A 80 3.07 -15.11 -0.67
N ARG A 81 1.89 -15.74 -0.65
CA ARG A 81 0.86 -15.59 -1.67
C ARG A 81 -0.24 -14.71 -1.12
N VAL A 82 -0.41 -13.54 -1.72
CA VAL A 82 -1.51 -12.64 -1.39
C VAL A 82 -2.69 -12.95 -2.33
N GLN A 83 -3.83 -13.34 -1.77
CA GLN A 83 -5.04 -13.61 -2.55
C GLN A 83 -6.31 -13.49 -1.71
N TYR A 84 -6.88 -12.29 -1.65
CA TYR A 84 -8.10 -12.00 -0.92
C TYR A 84 -9.25 -11.72 -1.88
N ARG A 85 -10.38 -12.38 -1.60
CA ARG A 85 -11.66 -12.16 -2.27
C ARG A 85 -12.50 -11.17 -1.47
N SER A 86 -13.24 -10.34 -2.18
CA SER A 86 -14.24 -9.43 -1.62
C SER A 86 -15.58 -10.12 -1.41
N ASP A 87 -16.50 -9.41 -0.76
CA ASP A 87 -17.88 -9.86 -0.49
C ASP A 87 -18.69 -10.15 -1.77
N VAL A 88 -18.23 -9.66 -2.92
CA VAL A 88 -18.81 -9.93 -4.25
C VAL A 88 -18.05 -10.99 -5.04
N ASP A 89 -17.26 -11.83 -4.35
CA ASP A 89 -16.42 -12.90 -4.90
C ASP A 89 -15.38 -12.46 -5.95
N SER A 90 -15.00 -11.17 -5.93
CA SER A 90 -13.92 -10.63 -6.77
C SER A 90 -12.60 -10.58 -6.02
N ILE A 91 -11.51 -11.01 -6.68
CA ILE A 91 -10.15 -10.94 -6.14
C ILE A 91 -9.64 -9.49 -6.23
N ASN A 92 -9.40 -8.85 -5.07
CA ASN A 92 -9.15 -7.40 -5.01
C ASN A 92 -7.83 -7.03 -4.36
N ILE A 93 -7.31 -7.89 -3.50
CA ILE A 93 -5.98 -7.74 -2.93
C ILE A 93 -5.21 -9.00 -3.27
N TYR A 94 -4.22 -8.88 -4.17
CA TYR A 94 -3.56 -10.05 -4.72
C TYR A 94 -2.20 -9.74 -5.33
N THR A 95 -1.43 -10.81 -5.51
CA THR A 95 -0.22 -10.81 -6.35
C THR A 95 -0.26 -12.01 -7.29
N SER A 96 0.13 -11.82 -8.54
CA SER A 96 0.21 -12.88 -9.55
C SER A 96 1.43 -12.67 -10.45
N TRP A 97 1.66 -13.57 -11.41
CA TRP A 97 2.74 -13.42 -12.37
C TRP A 97 2.58 -12.22 -13.31
N PHE A 98 1.37 -11.70 -13.52
CA PHE A 98 1.11 -10.65 -14.51
C PHE A 98 0.53 -9.36 -13.90
N SER A 99 -0.12 -9.43 -12.75
CA SER A 99 -0.64 -8.25 -12.06
C SER A 99 -0.69 -8.41 -10.55
N SER A 100 -0.73 -7.27 -9.86
CA SER A 100 -0.86 -7.20 -8.41
C SER A 100 -1.70 -6.00 -8.01
N ALA A 101 -2.43 -6.13 -6.91
CA ALA A 101 -3.15 -5.04 -6.26
C ALA A 101 -2.86 -5.09 -4.76
N LEU A 102 -2.01 -4.17 -4.30
CA LEU A 102 -1.57 -4.04 -2.90
C LEU A 102 -1.95 -2.64 -2.39
N PRO A 103 -3.15 -2.49 -1.79
CA PRO A 103 -3.64 -1.22 -1.27
C PRO A 103 -2.99 -0.84 0.06
N PRO A 104 -3.08 0.43 0.50
CA PRO A 104 -2.30 0.96 1.62
C PRO A 104 -2.58 0.35 2.99
N ASN A 105 -3.78 -0.20 3.22
CA ASN A 105 -4.18 -0.73 4.53
C ASN A 105 -4.03 -2.25 4.67
N PHE A 106 -3.63 -2.95 3.60
CA PHE A 106 -3.49 -4.40 3.60
C PHE A 106 -2.31 -4.91 4.45
N ALA A 107 -1.37 -4.04 4.85
CA ALA A 107 -0.16 -4.42 5.58
C ALA A 107 0.72 -5.45 4.81
N PHE A 108 0.94 -5.22 3.51
CA PHE A 108 1.94 -5.95 2.72
C PHE A 108 3.38 -5.51 3.03
N ILE A 109 3.54 -4.40 3.72
CA ILE A 109 4.75 -4.01 4.43
C ILE A 109 4.41 -3.89 5.92
N PRO A 110 5.38 -4.03 6.85
CA PRO A 110 5.11 -3.90 8.27
C PRO A 110 4.69 -2.48 8.61
N ILE A 111 3.58 -2.29 9.33
CA ILE A 111 3.08 -0.98 9.73
C ILE A 111 2.81 -0.91 11.23
N VAL A 112 2.70 0.29 11.79
CA VAL A 112 2.22 0.51 13.17
C VAL A 112 0.79 1.04 13.09
N ASP A 113 -0.16 0.33 13.68
CA ASP A 113 -1.56 0.78 13.68
C ASP A 113 -1.71 2.12 14.42
N GLY A 114 -2.50 3.02 13.85
CA GLY A 114 -2.70 4.38 14.35
C GLY A 114 -1.56 5.36 14.04
N ASP A 115 -0.48 4.93 13.39
CA ASP A 115 0.62 5.81 12.99
C ASP A 115 0.33 6.52 11.66
N LEU A 116 -0.35 7.66 11.75
CA LEU A 116 -0.73 8.50 10.60
C LEU A 116 0.35 9.50 10.14
N SER A 117 1.55 9.45 10.74
CA SER A 117 2.64 10.37 10.35
C SER A 117 3.10 10.16 8.90
N GLU A 118 3.69 11.16 8.26
CA GLU A 118 4.37 10.92 6.99
C GLU A 118 5.67 10.13 7.21
N LYS A 119 5.99 9.24 6.27
CA LYS A 119 7.22 8.45 6.23
C LYS A 119 7.90 8.61 4.88
N ASP A 120 9.22 8.50 4.87
CA ASP A 120 10.00 8.41 3.63
C ASP A 120 10.01 6.96 3.12
N TYR A 121 9.81 6.76 1.82
CA TYR A 121 9.80 5.45 1.19
C TYR A 121 10.84 5.39 0.07
N ASN A 122 11.53 4.26 -0.03
CA ASN A 122 12.48 3.97 -1.11
C ASN A 122 12.55 2.47 -1.42
N PHE A 123 11.77 2.01 -2.39
CA PHE A 123 11.71 0.60 -2.77
C PHE A 123 12.19 0.36 -4.20
N SER A 124 12.98 -0.69 -4.39
CA SER A 124 13.19 -1.32 -5.69
C SER A 124 12.11 -2.37 -5.93
N VAL A 125 11.32 -2.23 -6.99
CA VAL A 125 10.17 -3.09 -7.27
C VAL A 125 10.33 -3.80 -8.60
N LYS A 126 10.40 -5.12 -8.58
CA LYS A 126 10.39 -5.97 -9.77
C LYS A 126 8.99 -6.52 -9.99
N CYS A 127 8.44 -6.28 -11.18
CA CYS A 127 7.14 -6.79 -11.58
C CYS A 127 7.06 -7.00 -13.10
N ALA A 128 6.06 -7.73 -13.57
CA ALA A 128 5.98 -8.17 -14.96
C ALA A 128 5.44 -7.11 -15.94
N ASN A 129 4.69 -6.12 -15.43
CA ASN A 129 4.00 -5.13 -16.23
C ASN A 129 4.14 -3.73 -15.61
N ALA A 130 3.43 -2.74 -16.16
CA ALA A 130 3.48 -1.36 -15.68
C ALA A 130 3.14 -1.29 -14.18
N LEU A 131 4.03 -0.65 -13.42
CA LEU A 131 3.86 -0.35 -12.01
C LEU A 131 3.32 1.07 -11.82
N ILE A 132 2.35 1.23 -10.93
CA ILE A 132 1.86 2.52 -10.45
C ILE A 132 1.81 2.51 -8.92
N SER A 133 1.96 3.70 -8.32
CA SER A 133 1.93 3.91 -6.87
C SER A 133 1.43 5.32 -6.56
N ASN A 134 0.97 5.53 -5.32
CA ASN A 134 0.71 6.88 -4.80
C ASN A 134 2.01 7.70 -4.75
N LEU A 135 3.17 7.05 -4.69
CA LEU A 135 4.48 7.68 -4.74
C LEU A 135 5.01 7.85 -6.16
N THR A 136 6.18 8.47 -6.31
CA THR A 136 6.86 8.59 -7.60
C THR A 136 7.36 7.22 -8.04
N VAL A 137 7.19 6.90 -9.32
CA VAL A 137 7.63 5.64 -9.92
C VAL A 137 8.55 5.96 -11.09
N GLU A 138 9.79 5.51 -11.01
CA GLU A 138 10.77 5.59 -12.09
C GLU A 138 10.93 4.21 -12.74
N ALA A 139 10.79 4.14 -14.06
CA ALA A 139 10.88 2.90 -14.81
C ALA A 139 12.33 2.57 -15.19
N GLY A 140 12.69 1.29 -15.08
CA GLY A 140 13.97 0.71 -15.49
C GLY A 140 13.83 -0.82 -15.58
N ASP A 141 14.95 -1.55 -15.54
CA ASP A 141 14.93 -3.02 -15.42
C ASP A 141 14.26 -3.49 -14.11
N VAL A 142 14.34 -2.63 -13.10
CA VAL A 142 13.60 -2.67 -11.84
C VAL A 142 13.03 -1.26 -11.65
N TYR A 143 11.80 -1.16 -11.16
CA TYR A 143 11.19 0.13 -10.86
C TYR A 143 11.76 0.68 -9.56
N THR A 144 12.01 1.99 -9.49
CA THR A 144 12.25 2.68 -8.23
C THR A 144 10.96 3.36 -7.80
N VAL A 145 10.48 3.08 -6.59
CA VAL A 145 9.32 3.73 -6.00
C VAL A 145 9.75 4.51 -4.78
N SER A 146 9.65 5.83 -4.85
CA SER A 146 10.17 6.71 -3.80
C SER A 146 9.31 7.95 -3.58
N GLY A 147 9.38 8.49 -2.37
CA GLY A 147 8.65 9.69 -1.98
C GLY A 147 8.28 9.69 -0.51
N ARG A 148 7.43 10.64 -0.14
CA ARG A 148 6.97 10.84 1.24
C ARG A 148 5.46 10.87 1.28
N SER A 149 4.86 10.07 2.16
CA SER A 149 3.42 9.98 2.36
C SER A 149 3.13 9.31 3.70
N ASN A 150 1.89 9.36 4.19
CA ASN A 150 1.46 8.54 5.32
C ASN A 150 1.05 7.12 4.92
N THR A 151 0.84 6.87 3.62
CA THR A 151 0.39 5.58 3.08
C THR A 151 1.26 5.12 1.91
N PHE A 152 1.18 3.83 1.58
CA PHE A 152 1.94 3.24 0.47
C PHE A 152 1.13 2.18 -0.26
N CYS A 153 0.95 2.33 -1.57
CA CYS A 153 0.26 1.36 -2.40
C CYS A 153 1.08 0.97 -3.62
N LEU A 154 0.88 -0.26 -4.09
CA LEU A 154 1.52 -0.79 -5.29
C LEU A 154 0.49 -1.52 -6.14
N PHE A 155 0.40 -1.12 -7.41
CA PHE A 155 -0.40 -1.82 -8.40
C PHE A 155 0.46 -2.11 -9.62
N CYS A 156 0.43 -3.37 -10.07
CA CYS A 156 1.11 -3.79 -11.28
C CYS A 156 0.08 -4.41 -12.23
N GLY A 157 0.20 -4.13 -13.53
CA GLY A 157 -0.61 -4.81 -14.54
C GLY A 157 -0.67 -4.06 -15.86
N PHE A 158 -1.72 -4.32 -16.63
CA PHE A 158 -2.01 -3.59 -17.86
C PHE A 158 -2.60 -2.20 -17.56
N LEU A 159 -1.76 -1.35 -16.98
CA LEU A 159 -2.11 -0.03 -16.49
C LEU A 159 -1.50 1.05 -17.39
N THR A 160 -2.14 2.21 -17.43
CA THR A 160 -1.64 3.40 -18.12
C THR A 160 -2.06 4.63 -17.32
N GLN A 161 -1.43 5.77 -17.63
CA GLN A 161 -1.80 7.06 -17.06
C GLN A 161 -2.16 8.09 -18.13
N PHE A 162 -2.89 9.13 -17.71
CA PHE A 162 -3.05 10.38 -18.44
C PHE A 162 -3.16 11.53 -17.46
N GLU A 163 -2.87 12.75 -17.90
CA GLU A 163 -3.00 13.96 -17.09
C GLU A 163 -4.17 14.82 -17.59
N LYS A 164 -4.97 15.33 -16.67
CA LYS A 164 -6.03 16.30 -16.95
C LYS A 164 -6.19 17.26 -15.78
N GLU A 165 -6.19 18.56 -16.06
CA GLU A 165 -6.30 19.63 -15.04
C GLU A 165 -5.27 19.54 -13.91
N GLY A 166 -4.05 19.08 -14.22
CA GLY A 166 -2.97 18.88 -13.25
C GLY A 166 -3.13 17.67 -12.33
N ILE A 167 -4.11 16.79 -12.61
CA ILE A 167 -4.34 15.52 -11.91
C ILE A 167 -3.85 14.37 -12.79
N ILE A 168 -3.09 13.45 -12.19
CA ILE A 168 -2.67 12.21 -12.86
C ILE A 168 -3.73 11.13 -12.60
N PHE A 169 -4.30 10.59 -13.67
CA PHE A 169 -5.26 9.50 -13.62
C PHE A 169 -4.59 8.19 -14.01
N TYR A 170 -4.69 7.19 -13.15
CA TYR A 170 -4.29 5.82 -13.45
C TYR A 170 -5.49 4.96 -13.78
N ARG A 171 -5.37 4.13 -14.83
CA ARG A 171 -6.46 3.31 -15.33
C ARG A 171 -6.00 2.04 -16.04
N ALA A 172 -6.93 1.14 -16.31
CA ALA A 172 -6.69 0.00 -17.19
C ALA A 172 -6.38 0.46 -18.63
N LYS A 173 -5.27 -0.03 -19.18
CA LYS A 173 -4.75 0.31 -20.52
C LYS A 173 -5.72 -0.03 -21.65
N TYR A 174 -6.43 -1.15 -21.52
CA TYR A 174 -7.26 -1.70 -22.60
C TYR A 174 -8.75 -1.37 -22.47
N ASN A 175 -9.19 -0.78 -21.37
CA ASN A 175 -10.56 -0.29 -21.28
C ASN A 175 -10.66 1.08 -21.96
N LYS A 176 -11.16 1.06 -23.20
CA LYS A 176 -11.42 2.22 -24.05
C LYS A 176 -12.87 2.70 -24.02
N ALA A 177 -13.77 1.93 -23.41
CA ALA A 177 -15.20 2.24 -23.40
C ALA A 177 -15.56 3.31 -22.36
N THR A 178 -14.80 3.35 -21.25
CA THR A 178 -15.06 4.29 -20.15
C THR A 178 -14.47 5.67 -20.42
N ASP A 179 -15.30 6.71 -20.26
CA ASP A 179 -14.83 8.08 -20.10
C ASP A 179 -14.46 8.32 -18.63
N TYR A 180 -13.18 8.11 -18.33
CA TYR A 180 -12.62 8.23 -16.98
C TYR A 180 -12.80 9.62 -16.37
N TRP A 181 -12.87 10.67 -17.20
CA TRP A 181 -13.08 12.01 -16.68
C TRP A 181 -14.51 12.21 -16.21
N VAL A 182 -15.49 11.75 -16.99
CA VAL A 182 -16.91 11.81 -16.61
C VAL A 182 -17.18 10.94 -15.38
N GLU A 183 -16.59 9.75 -15.31
CA GLU A 183 -16.68 8.89 -14.12
C GLU A 183 -16.09 9.54 -12.88
N TYR A 184 -14.92 10.19 -13.01
CA TYR A 184 -14.33 10.98 -11.93
C TYR A 184 -15.29 12.09 -11.49
N GLN A 185 -15.82 12.90 -12.41
CA GLN A 185 -16.76 13.98 -12.09
C GLN A 185 -18.04 13.46 -11.41
N SER A 186 -18.57 12.32 -11.85
CA SER A 186 -19.70 11.66 -11.19
C SER A 186 -19.35 11.22 -9.77
N ALA A 187 -18.17 10.65 -9.57
CA ALA A 187 -17.71 10.21 -8.26
C ALA A 187 -17.60 11.36 -7.24
N LEU A 188 -17.24 12.58 -7.68
CA LEU A 188 -17.19 13.77 -6.81
C LEU A 188 -18.57 14.18 -6.25
N THR A 189 -19.66 13.72 -6.86
CA THR A 189 -21.03 14.01 -6.37
C THR A 189 -21.48 13.10 -5.24
N ARG A 190 -20.70 12.04 -4.94
CA ARG A 190 -21.00 11.05 -3.90
C ARG A 190 -20.26 11.41 -2.61
N TYR A 191 -20.73 10.87 -1.49
CA TYR A 191 -19.92 10.85 -0.27
C TYR A 191 -18.62 10.09 -0.51
N SER A 192 -17.54 10.51 0.14
CA SER A 192 -16.27 9.81 0.18
C SER A 192 -16.04 9.17 1.53
N PHE A 193 -15.35 8.03 1.55
CA PHE A 193 -14.91 7.36 2.76
C PHE A 193 -13.52 7.85 3.16
N ASP A 194 -13.38 8.31 4.40
CA ASP A 194 -12.10 8.61 5.03
C ASP A 194 -11.57 7.34 5.75
N PRO A 195 -10.43 6.77 5.32
CA PRO A 195 -9.90 5.54 5.88
C PRO A 195 -9.26 5.71 7.27
N TYR A 196 -9.06 6.94 7.75
CA TYR A 196 -8.48 7.24 9.06
C TYR A 196 -9.56 7.42 10.13
N THR A 197 -10.67 8.07 9.79
CA THR A 197 -11.81 8.28 10.71
C THR A 197 -12.86 7.18 10.60
N CYS A 198 -12.87 6.43 9.49
CA CYS A 198 -13.93 5.50 9.10
C CYS A 198 -15.31 6.18 8.90
N GLU A 199 -15.32 7.46 8.56
CA GLU A 199 -16.53 8.25 8.32
C GLU A 199 -16.77 8.54 6.84
N PHE A 200 -18.01 8.90 6.52
CA PHE A 200 -18.41 9.35 5.19
C PHE A 200 -18.58 10.86 5.17
N GLU A 201 -17.83 11.53 4.29
CA GLU A 201 -17.77 12.99 4.20
C GLU A 201 -17.99 13.50 2.77
N ASN A 202 -18.22 14.79 2.63
CA ASN A 202 -18.18 15.43 1.31
C ASN A 202 -16.72 15.59 0.87
N LEU A 203 -16.42 15.27 -0.37
CA LEU A 203 -15.08 15.46 -0.91
C LEU A 203 -14.72 16.96 -0.91
N SER A 204 -13.68 17.33 -0.16
CA SER A 204 -13.27 18.73 0.04
C SER A 204 -11.95 19.08 -0.64
N THR A 205 -11.15 18.09 -1.05
CA THR A 205 -9.79 18.28 -1.57
C THR A 205 -9.63 17.82 -3.02
N LYS A 206 -8.90 18.62 -3.80
CA LYS A 206 -8.49 18.24 -5.16
C LYS A 206 -7.26 17.33 -5.06
N PRO A 207 -7.33 16.07 -5.51
CA PRO A 207 -6.21 15.14 -5.41
C PRO A 207 -5.12 15.46 -6.43
N ARG A 208 -3.89 14.99 -6.17
CA ARG A 208 -2.82 14.98 -7.18
C ARG A 208 -2.91 13.77 -8.09
N LYS A 209 -3.35 12.64 -7.54
CA LYS A 209 -3.48 11.36 -8.25
C LYS A 209 -4.87 10.75 -8.04
N VAL A 210 -5.40 10.12 -9.08
CA VAL A 210 -6.66 9.38 -9.02
C VAL A 210 -6.43 7.97 -9.55
N PHE A 211 -6.69 6.97 -8.71
CA PHE A 211 -6.61 5.56 -9.05
C PHE A 211 -7.99 5.07 -9.48
N MET A 212 -8.20 4.97 -10.78
CA MET A 212 -9.39 4.34 -11.36
C MET A 212 -9.03 2.89 -11.65
N ILE A 213 -9.00 2.11 -10.59
CA ILE A 213 -8.68 0.67 -10.56
C ILE A 213 -9.74 -0.01 -9.68
N TYR A 214 -10.03 -1.28 -9.93
CA TYR A 214 -11.02 -1.99 -9.13
C TYR A 214 -10.52 -2.12 -7.69
N TYR A 215 -11.21 -1.47 -6.76
CA TYR A 215 -10.87 -1.44 -5.34
C TYR A 215 -12.16 -1.62 -4.54
N LEU A 216 -12.43 -2.86 -4.13
CA LEU A 216 -13.61 -3.24 -3.36
C LEU A 216 -13.19 -4.05 -2.13
N TYR A 217 -12.87 -3.37 -1.03
CA TYR A 217 -12.60 -4.05 0.23
C TYR A 217 -13.21 -3.24 1.37
N GLY A 218 -14.39 -3.65 1.83
CA GLY A 218 -15.14 -2.96 2.90
C GLY A 218 -15.71 -1.58 2.53
N ILE A 219 -15.53 -1.14 1.28
CA ILE A 219 -15.97 0.15 0.77
C ILE A 219 -17.05 -0.10 -0.28
N PHE A 220 -18.29 0.32 -0.01
CA PHE A 220 -19.46 0.05 -0.87
C PHE A 220 -19.45 0.86 -2.18
N GLY A 221 -18.33 0.88 -2.90
CA GLY A 221 -18.15 1.63 -4.15
C GLY A 221 -17.98 3.14 -3.97
N TYR A 222 -17.87 3.62 -2.73
CA TYR A 222 -17.57 5.02 -2.44
C TYR A 222 -16.09 5.34 -2.77
N PRO A 223 -15.81 6.56 -3.26
CA PRO A 223 -14.45 7.09 -3.34
C PRO A 223 -13.75 6.98 -1.99
N VAL A 224 -12.50 6.51 -1.97
CA VAL A 224 -11.66 6.54 -0.77
C VAL A 224 -10.63 7.62 -0.92
N VAL A 225 -10.56 8.50 0.07
CA VAL A 225 -9.75 9.72 0.01
C VAL A 225 -8.58 9.57 0.95
N PHE A 226 -7.39 9.76 0.40
CA PHE A 226 -6.14 9.91 1.13
C PHE A 226 -5.63 11.33 0.90
N ASP A 227 -4.61 11.74 1.66
CA ASP A 227 -4.11 13.11 1.71
C ASP A 227 -3.81 13.70 0.31
N ASP A 228 -3.18 12.92 -0.58
CA ASP A 228 -2.75 13.38 -1.91
C ASP A 228 -3.35 12.61 -3.09
N TYR A 229 -4.20 11.60 -2.83
CA TYR A 229 -4.82 10.80 -3.90
C TYR A 229 -6.19 10.25 -3.52
N ILE A 230 -6.95 9.86 -4.55
CA ILE A 230 -8.24 9.18 -4.40
C ILE A 230 -8.19 7.82 -5.07
N MET A 231 -8.74 6.80 -4.42
CA MET A 231 -9.05 5.52 -5.04
C MET A 231 -10.54 5.49 -5.41
N LEU A 232 -10.81 5.32 -6.70
CA LEU A 232 -12.16 5.21 -7.24
C LEU A 232 -12.42 3.79 -7.69
N ASN A 233 -13.41 3.16 -7.07
CA ASN A 233 -13.99 1.97 -7.64
C ASN A 233 -14.83 2.35 -8.87
N TYR A 234 -14.50 1.79 -10.03
CA TYR A 234 -15.22 2.00 -11.27
C TYR A 234 -15.48 0.64 -11.92
N GLY A 235 -16.61 0.53 -12.63
CA GLY A 235 -17.04 -0.73 -13.25
C GLY A 235 -18.21 -1.42 -12.54
N TYR A 236 -18.97 -0.73 -11.69
CA TYR A 236 -20.34 -1.17 -11.40
C TYR A 236 -21.18 -0.88 -12.65
N PRO A 237 -21.71 -1.90 -13.36
CA PRO A 237 -22.78 -1.63 -14.31
C PRO A 237 -23.97 -1.10 -13.50
N SER A 238 -24.42 0.11 -13.84
CA SER A 238 -25.75 0.60 -13.46
C SER A 238 -26.85 -0.25 -14.06
#